data_AF-A0A822IU54-F1
#
_entry.id   AF-A0A822IU54-F1
#
_cell.length_a   1.000
_cell.length_b   1.000
_cell.length_c   1.000
_cell.angle_alpha   90.00
_cell.angle_beta   90.00
_cell.angle_gamma   90.00
#
_symmetry.space_group_name_H-M   'P 1'
#
loop_
_entity.id
_entity.type
_entity.pdbx_description
1 polymer ?
#
loop_
_entity_poly.entity_id
_entity_poly.type
_entity_poly.pdbx_seq_one_letter_code
_entity_poly.pdbx_strand_id
1 'polypeptide(L)'
;MAFDSLAPLLNRLPAVTRPEGHVHFKKKLGWTLGILVLYFVLANIPLFGLDKSSIDLFELYRAFFAGASGSLMVLGIGPIVTASIVLQLLVGANVIKMDLTDPHQQAIFQGLQKLLVFVMIALEALPQILGGFMKADAGLAATLGVDVSFITLLLFLQVCMGGVLILYMDEIVSKWGIGSGVGLFIIAGVSQQIVQGLFNWNTDETGVVPIGIIPKWIYMAGPTSGIDLNYIVNNTVPFLYNAGILALFSTIGIYLMVVYVESTRIEIPLAHAAVRGARGRFPVKLIYASVLPMILVRALQANIQMIGLILSSKGITTLGIYARDGTPVGGLMYFLSPINGPSDWIPSLVGPRFTSLGFAEPALWKILLHVFTDASMLIIGGIIFALFWVETTGMGAKQVAAKIQKSGMQIPGYRRSSGTLERVMQRYVPKVTVIGGAFIGILTLIASLLGTLGGAGGTGLLLTVSIMYRLYEDIASQQMMEMHPMMRSFFGKE
;
A
#
# COMPACT_ATOMS: atom_id res chain seq x y z
N MET A 1 -11.58 -13.06 28.68
CA MET A 1 -11.70 -12.43 30.03
C MET A 1 -11.53 -10.91 30.06
N ALA A 2 -10.51 -10.27 29.44
CA ALA A 2 -10.44 -8.79 29.38
C ALA A 2 -11.11 -8.17 28.14
N PHE A 3 -11.36 -8.93 27.07
CA PHE A 3 -11.97 -8.44 25.82
C PHE A 3 -13.46 -8.75 25.70
N ASP A 4 -13.99 -9.70 26.49
CA ASP A 4 -15.43 -9.94 26.58
C ASP A 4 -16.18 -8.72 27.17
N SER A 5 -15.48 -7.89 27.97
CA SER A 5 -16.01 -6.62 28.47
C SER A 5 -16.09 -5.52 27.40
N LEU A 6 -15.37 -5.65 26.28
CA LEU A 6 -15.48 -4.77 25.11
C LEU A 6 -16.54 -5.23 24.12
N ALA A 7 -17.03 -6.47 24.22
CA ALA A 7 -18.12 -7.00 23.41
C ALA A 7 -19.37 -6.08 23.31
N PRO A 8 -19.87 -5.43 24.39
CA PRO A 8 -21.01 -4.51 24.27
C PRO A 8 -20.72 -3.28 23.41
N LEU A 9 -19.47 -2.82 23.35
CA LEU A 9 -19.05 -1.69 22.53
C LEU A 9 -18.85 -2.13 21.07
N LEU A 10 -18.29 -3.32 20.87
CA LEU A 10 -18.12 -3.94 19.55
C LEU A 10 -19.46 -4.22 18.85
N ASN A 11 -20.49 -4.65 19.59
CA ASN A 11 -21.82 -4.92 19.04
C ASN A 11 -22.60 -3.65 18.65
N ARG A 12 -22.18 -2.47 19.10
CA ARG A 12 -22.79 -1.18 18.75
C ARG A 12 -22.16 -0.52 17.53
N LEU A 13 -21.02 -1.01 17.05
CA LEU A 13 -20.37 -0.43 15.88
C LEU A 13 -21.18 -0.77 14.61
N PRO A 14 -21.39 0.19 13.70
CA PRO A 14 -22.07 -0.10 12.44
C PRO A 14 -21.24 -1.09 11.63
N ALA A 15 -21.90 -2.08 11.04
CA ALA A 15 -21.24 -3.08 10.22
C ALA A 15 -22.09 -3.41 9.00
N VAL A 16 -21.43 -3.60 7.87
CA VAL A 16 -22.10 -4.07 6.65
C VAL A 16 -22.52 -5.53 6.86
N THR A 17 -23.78 -5.88 6.63
CA THR A 17 -24.23 -7.27 6.74
C THR A 17 -23.59 -8.13 5.65
N ARG A 18 -23.22 -9.37 5.99
CA ARG A 18 -22.79 -10.35 4.98
C ARG A 18 -24.03 -10.83 4.22
N PRO A 19 -23.92 -11.11 2.91
CA PRO A 19 -25.06 -11.62 2.14
C PRO A 19 -25.49 -12.99 2.69
N GLU A 20 -26.80 -13.19 2.87
CA GLU A 20 -27.40 -14.43 3.40
C GLU A 20 -27.33 -15.59 2.40
N GLY A 21 -26.97 -15.33 1.14
CA GLY A 21 -26.85 -16.34 0.09
C GLY A 21 -25.76 -16.03 -0.94
N HIS A 22 -25.60 -16.93 -1.92
CA HIS A 22 -24.60 -16.77 -2.97
C HIS A 22 -24.91 -15.56 -3.86
N VAL A 23 -24.01 -14.57 -3.86
CA VAL A 23 -24.08 -13.43 -4.77
C VAL A 23 -23.46 -13.82 -6.11
N HIS A 24 -24.24 -13.73 -7.18
CA HIS A 24 -23.76 -13.96 -8.56
C HIS A 24 -22.61 -13.03 -8.93
N PHE A 25 -21.68 -13.50 -9.76
CA PHE A 25 -20.50 -12.80 -10.23
C PHE A 25 -20.83 -11.42 -10.80
N LYS A 26 -21.88 -11.31 -11.64
CA LYS A 26 -22.32 -10.02 -12.20
C LYS A 26 -22.67 -9.00 -11.12
N LYS A 27 -23.34 -9.44 -10.04
CA LYS A 27 -23.68 -8.56 -8.90
C LYS A 27 -22.42 -8.19 -8.11
N LYS A 28 -21.51 -9.12 -7.88
CA LYS A 28 -20.22 -8.84 -7.20
C LYS A 28 -19.37 -7.85 -7.98
N LEU A 29 -19.29 -8.04 -9.30
CA LEU A 29 -18.59 -7.13 -10.20
C LEU A 29 -19.26 -5.74 -10.20
N GLY A 30 -20.60 -5.69 -10.22
CA GLY A 30 -21.36 -4.45 -10.11
C GLY A 30 -21.07 -3.66 -8.82
N TRP A 31 -21.03 -4.34 -7.67
CA TRP A 31 -20.64 -3.71 -6.39
C TRP A 31 -19.20 -3.19 -6.42
N THR A 32 -18.28 -4.01 -6.94
CA THR A 32 -16.85 -3.65 -7.04
C THR A 32 -16.66 -2.40 -7.92
N LEU A 33 -17.32 -2.36 -9.08
CA LEU A 33 -17.25 -1.23 -10.01
C LEU A 33 -17.97 0.01 -9.47
N GLY A 34 -19.13 -0.16 -8.84
CA GLY A 34 -19.86 0.95 -8.21
C GLY A 34 -19.05 1.66 -7.13
N ILE A 35 -18.34 0.89 -6.29
CA ILE A 35 -17.46 1.45 -5.25
C ILE A 35 -16.22 2.10 -5.86
N LEU A 36 -15.67 1.54 -6.94
CA LEU A 36 -14.57 2.16 -7.67
C LEU A 36 -14.94 3.54 -8.23
N VAL A 37 -16.15 3.67 -8.81
CA VAL A 37 -16.66 4.97 -9.28
C VAL A 37 -16.83 5.94 -8.11
N LEU A 38 -17.41 5.48 -7.00
CA LEU A 38 -17.56 6.30 -5.80
C LEU A 38 -16.21 6.77 -5.25
N TYR A 39 -15.18 5.91 -5.27
CA TYR A 39 -13.81 6.26 -4.89
C TYR A 39 -13.28 7.42 -5.73
N PHE A 40 -13.41 7.35 -7.06
CA PHE A 40 -12.96 8.44 -7.94
C PHE A 40 -13.74 9.74 -7.72
N VAL A 41 -15.05 9.66 -7.46
CA VAL A 41 -15.86 10.84 -7.13
C VAL A 41 -15.34 11.49 -5.84
N LEU A 42 -15.14 10.72 -4.78
CA LEU A 42 -14.64 11.22 -3.49
C LEU A 42 -13.22 11.79 -3.60
N ALA A 43 -12.36 11.19 -4.42
CA ALA A 43 -11.01 11.66 -4.66
C ALA A 43 -10.96 13.05 -5.34
N ASN A 44 -12.01 13.43 -6.07
CA ASN A 44 -12.10 14.71 -6.78
C ASN A 44 -12.91 15.79 -6.02
N ILE A 45 -13.53 15.46 -4.88
CA ILE A 45 -14.25 16.46 -4.07
C ILE A 45 -13.25 17.16 -3.14
N PRO A 46 -12.95 18.45 -3.35
CA PRO A 46 -12.03 19.18 -2.49
C PRO A 46 -12.62 19.43 -1.10
N LEU A 47 -11.74 19.53 -0.10
CA LEU A 47 -12.10 19.89 1.27
C LEU A 47 -12.52 21.36 1.34
N PHE A 48 -13.53 21.64 2.15
CA PHE A 48 -14.03 23.00 2.33
C PHE A 48 -13.17 23.76 3.35
N GLY A 49 -12.63 24.91 2.96
CA GLY A 49 -11.84 25.77 3.84
C GLY A 49 -10.33 25.47 3.84
N LEU A 50 -9.84 24.64 2.91
CA LEU A 50 -8.41 24.37 2.76
C LEU A 50 -7.73 25.49 1.95
N ASP A 51 -6.67 26.09 2.51
CA ASP A 51 -5.87 27.09 1.81
C ASP A 51 -4.93 26.47 0.77
N LYS A 52 -4.65 27.19 -0.32
CA LYS A 52 -3.76 26.75 -1.41
C LYS A 52 -2.28 26.64 -1.00
N SER A 53 -1.88 27.25 0.12
CA SER A 53 -0.53 27.10 0.69
C SER A 53 -0.38 25.91 1.63
N SER A 54 -1.43 25.08 1.76
CA SER A 54 -1.39 23.87 2.60
C SER A 54 -0.37 22.87 2.05
N ILE A 55 0.50 22.38 2.93
CA ILE A 55 1.51 21.38 2.60
C ILE A 55 0.91 20.02 2.88
N ASP A 56 0.96 19.13 1.89
CA ASP A 56 0.59 17.75 2.11
C ASP A 56 1.76 16.93 2.64
N LEU A 57 1.60 16.43 3.87
CA LEU A 57 2.62 15.65 4.55
C LEU A 57 2.78 14.24 3.96
N PHE A 58 1.73 13.72 3.32
CA PHE A 58 1.68 12.34 2.84
C PHE A 58 1.89 12.20 1.33
N GLU A 59 2.36 13.24 0.64
CA GLU A 59 2.40 13.24 -0.82
C GLU A 59 3.23 12.08 -1.36
N LEU A 60 4.39 11.90 -0.73
CA LEU A 60 5.36 10.83 -0.96
C LEU A 60 4.81 9.43 -0.66
N TYR A 61 3.71 9.34 0.07
CA TYR A 61 3.08 8.10 0.56
C TYR A 61 1.73 7.80 -0.10
N ARG A 62 1.16 8.74 -0.87
CA ARG A 62 -0.17 8.62 -1.48
C ARG A 62 -0.32 7.45 -2.42
N ALA A 63 0.72 7.16 -3.19
CA ALA A 63 0.66 6.09 -4.16
C ALA A 63 0.31 4.74 -3.52
N PHE A 64 0.71 4.48 -2.28
CA PHE A 64 0.31 3.25 -1.58
C PHE A 64 -0.81 3.45 -0.57
N PHE A 65 -1.01 4.65 0.00
CA PHE A 65 -2.19 4.92 0.84
C PHE A 65 -3.46 5.20 0.01
N ALA A 66 -3.38 5.21 -1.32
CA ALA A 66 -4.52 5.48 -2.21
C ALA A 66 -5.28 6.77 -1.82
N GLY A 67 -4.55 7.77 -1.31
CA GLY A 67 -5.09 9.05 -0.86
C GLY A 67 -4.86 10.15 -1.90
N ALA A 68 -5.65 11.23 -1.82
CA ALA A 68 -5.57 12.35 -2.76
C ALA A 68 -5.49 13.71 -2.03
N SER A 69 -4.78 14.68 -2.61
CA SER A 69 -4.59 16.01 -2.00
C SER A 69 -5.81 16.83 -1.93
N GLY A 70 -5.95 17.49 -0.78
CA GLY A 70 -6.97 18.50 -0.57
C GLY A 70 -8.37 17.96 -0.81
N SER A 71 -8.58 16.65 -0.77
CA SER A 71 -9.87 16.00 -0.97
C SER A 71 -10.31 15.25 0.28
N LEU A 72 -11.56 14.78 0.28
CA LEU A 72 -12.08 13.93 1.36
C LEU A 72 -11.26 12.64 1.55
N MET A 73 -10.42 12.27 0.58
CA MET A 73 -9.59 11.07 0.57
C MET A 73 -8.16 11.31 1.07
N VAL A 74 -7.90 12.42 1.78
CA VAL A 74 -6.57 12.79 2.30
C VAL A 74 -5.91 11.68 3.11
N LEU A 75 -6.65 11.02 4.00
CA LEU A 75 -6.13 9.91 4.83
C LEU A 75 -5.94 8.62 4.02
N GLY A 76 -6.68 8.46 2.92
CA GLY A 76 -6.71 7.24 2.13
C GLY A 76 -7.00 5.99 2.98
N ILE A 77 -6.33 4.89 2.67
CA ILE A 77 -6.39 3.62 3.42
C ILE A 77 -5.45 3.60 4.64
N GLY A 78 -4.71 4.69 4.92
CA GLY A 78 -3.71 4.78 5.98
C GLY A 78 -4.21 4.24 7.33
N PRO A 79 -5.31 4.80 7.88
CA PRO A 79 -5.86 4.38 9.17
C PRO A 79 -6.26 2.90 9.24
N ILE A 80 -6.70 2.33 8.11
CA ILE A 80 -7.09 0.92 8.02
C ILE A 80 -5.85 0.04 8.16
N VAL A 81 -4.80 0.37 7.40
CA VAL A 81 -3.54 -0.38 7.41
C VAL A 81 -2.82 -0.23 8.75
N THR A 82 -2.76 0.98 9.31
CA THR A 82 -2.07 1.22 10.60
C THR A 82 -2.76 0.52 11.76
N ALA A 83 -4.09 0.56 11.83
CA ALA A 83 -4.86 -0.21 12.80
C ALA A 83 -4.64 -1.72 12.65
N SER A 84 -4.61 -2.22 11.40
CA SER A 84 -4.27 -3.63 11.13
C SER A 84 -2.87 -3.97 11.63
N ILE A 85 -1.85 -3.13 11.38
CA ILE A 85 -0.46 -3.35 11.86
C ILE A 85 -0.43 -3.48 13.37
N VAL A 86 -1.01 -2.52 14.09
CA VAL A 86 -0.98 -2.49 15.55
C VAL A 86 -1.63 -3.74 16.13
N LEU A 87 -2.84 -4.07 15.66
CA LEU A 87 -3.55 -5.23 16.18
C LEU A 87 -2.86 -6.54 15.84
N GLN A 88 -2.35 -6.66 14.62
CA GLN A 88 -1.58 -7.80 14.18
C GLN A 88 -0.36 -7.98 15.09
N LEU A 89 0.53 -6.98 15.19
CA LEU A 89 1.72 -7.04 16.03
C LEU A 89 1.41 -7.43 17.48
N LEU A 90 0.32 -6.92 18.07
CA LEU A 90 -0.10 -7.28 19.42
C LEU A 90 -0.52 -8.75 19.56
N VAL A 91 -1.21 -9.30 18.57
CA VAL A 91 -1.61 -10.72 18.57
C VAL A 91 -0.40 -11.63 18.30
N GLY A 92 0.41 -11.32 17.29
CA GLY A 92 1.55 -12.18 16.95
C GLY A 92 2.71 -12.10 17.95
N ALA A 93 2.88 -10.99 18.66
CA ALA A 93 3.79 -10.90 19.81
C ALA A 93 3.27 -11.66 21.04
N ASN A 94 2.12 -12.35 20.94
CA ASN A 94 1.43 -13.03 22.03
C ASN A 94 1.09 -12.12 23.23
N VAL A 95 1.09 -10.80 23.04
CA VAL A 95 0.62 -9.82 24.04
C VAL A 95 -0.89 -9.99 24.21
N ILE A 96 -1.61 -10.16 23.09
CA ILE A 96 -3.02 -10.52 23.07
C ILE A 96 -3.16 -11.98 22.64
N LYS A 97 -3.47 -12.86 23.61
CA LYS A 97 -3.76 -14.27 23.35
C LYS A 97 -5.18 -14.41 22.76
N MET A 98 -5.28 -14.35 21.44
CA MET A 98 -6.49 -14.68 20.70
C MET A 98 -6.23 -15.90 19.80
N ASP A 99 -7.06 -16.92 19.95
CA ASP A 99 -7.11 -18.06 19.06
C ASP A 99 -7.99 -17.72 17.85
N LEU A 100 -7.32 -17.36 16.75
CA LEU A 100 -7.98 -17.04 15.48
C LEU A 100 -8.59 -18.28 14.79
N THR A 101 -8.54 -19.47 15.39
CA THR A 101 -9.27 -20.63 14.86
C THR A 101 -10.73 -20.69 15.30
N ASP A 102 -11.08 -20.00 16.40
CA ASP A 102 -12.44 -19.91 16.92
C ASP A 102 -13.24 -18.80 16.19
N PRO A 103 -14.40 -19.12 15.58
CA PRO A 103 -15.27 -18.12 14.94
C PRO A 103 -15.65 -16.94 15.85
N HIS A 104 -15.83 -17.17 17.16
CA HIS A 104 -16.19 -16.11 18.10
C HIS A 104 -15.05 -15.10 18.27
N GLN A 105 -13.83 -15.60 18.44
CA GLN A 105 -12.64 -14.75 18.61
C GLN A 105 -12.25 -14.05 17.31
N GLN A 106 -12.50 -14.67 16.14
CA GLN A 106 -12.36 -13.99 14.85
C GLN A 106 -13.30 -12.79 14.71
N ALA A 107 -14.52 -12.88 15.25
CA ALA A 107 -15.47 -11.76 15.24
C ALA A 107 -15.01 -10.62 16.17
N ILE A 108 -14.48 -10.95 17.36
CA ILE A 108 -13.90 -9.97 18.29
C ILE A 108 -12.69 -9.29 17.64
N PHE A 109 -11.81 -10.04 16.98
CA PHE A 109 -10.65 -9.49 16.27
C PHE A 109 -11.08 -8.48 15.19
N GLN A 110 -12.08 -8.83 14.37
CA GLN A 110 -12.63 -7.93 13.35
C GLN A 110 -13.26 -6.68 13.99
N GLY A 111 -14.01 -6.82 15.08
CA GLY A 111 -14.60 -5.70 15.79
C GLY A 111 -13.53 -4.75 16.37
N LEU A 112 -12.51 -5.32 17.00
CA LEU A 112 -11.40 -4.57 17.60
C LEU A 112 -10.58 -3.85 16.52
N GLN A 113 -10.35 -4.49 15.37
CA GLN A 113 -9.68 -3.87 14.23
C GLN A 113 -10.44 -2.61 13.80
N LYS A 114 -11.77 -2.68 13.62
CA LYS A 114 -12.59 -1.54 13.24
C LYS A 114 -12.55 -0.41 14.26
N LEU A 115 -12.68 -0.75 15.55
CA LEU A 115 -12.57 0.23 16.63
C LEU A 115 -11.23 0.96 16.55
N LEU A 116 -10.14 0.22 16.36
CA LEU A 116 -8.82 0.80 16.16
C LEU A 116 -8.75 1.66 14.89
N VAL A 117 -9.42 1.31 13.79
CA VAL A 117 -9.48 2.18 12.60
C VAL A 117 -10.10 3.54 12.96
N PHE A 118 -11.21 3.58 13.69
CA PHE A 118 -11.82 4.86 14.11
C PHE A 118 -10.86 5.71 14.96
N VAL A 119 -10.12 5.07 15.86
CA VAL A 119 -9.10 5.76 16.67
C VAL A 119 -7.95 6.26 15.79
N MET A 120 -7.48 5.46 14.83
CA MET A 120 -6.41 5.84 13.91
C MET A 120 -6.83 6.96 12.96
N ILE A 121 -8.08 7.01 12.51
CA ILE A 121 -8.61 8.12 11.69
C ILE A 121 -8.43 9.45 12.45
N ALA A 122 -8.83 9.49 13.71
CA ALA A 122 -8.66 10.68 14.54
C ALA A 122 -7.18 10.98 14.81
N LEU A 123 -6.38 9.95 15.12
CA LEU A 123 -4.96 10.09 15.45
C LEU A 123 -4.11 10.55 14.26
N GLU A 124 -4.44 10.16 13.04
CA GLU A 124 -3.74 10.58 11.82
C GLU A 124 -4.25 11.93 11.30
N ALA A 125 -5.53 12.27 11.52
CA ALA A 125 -6.11 13.56 11.11
C ALA A 125 -5.69 14.72 12.03
N LEU A 126 -5.66 14.51 13.35
CA LEU A 126 -5.35 15.56 14.33
C LEU A 126 -3.99 16.24 14.08
N PRO A 127 -2.87 15.52 13.85
CA PRO A 127 -1.57 16.15 13.65
C PRO A 127 -1.46 16.92 12.33
N GLN A 128 -2.18 16.51 11.28
CA GLN A 128 -2.16 17.23 10.00
C GLN A 128 -2.82 18.60 10.11
N ILE A 129 -3.86 18.70 10.93
CA ILE A 129 -4.64 19.92 11.12
C ILE A 129 -4.02 20.80 12.21
N LEU A 130 -3.76 20.25 13.40
CA LEU A 130 -3.15 20.98 14.52
C LEU A 130 -1.67 21.30 14.29
N GLY A 131 -0.98 20.50 13.47
CA GLY A 131 0.40 20.77 13.06
C GLY A 131 0.54 21.92 12.05
N GLY A 132 -0.57 22.49 11.58
CA GLY A 132 -0.58 23.63 10.67
C GLY A 132 -0.22 23.29 9.21
N PHE A 133 -0.34 22.03 8.82
CA PHE A 133 -0.05 21.55 7.47
C PHE A 133 -1.26 21.71 6.54
N MET A 134 -2.46 21.41 7.04
CA MET A 134 -3.73 21.85 6.44
C MET A 134 -4.19 23.14 7.09
N LYS A 135 -3.85 24.26 6.47
CA LYS A 135 -4.23 25.57 7.00
C LYS A 135 -5.65 25.88 6.57
N ALA A 136 -6.46 26.29 7.55
CA ALA A 136 -7.75 26.90 7.27
C ALA A 136 -7.52 28.24 6.56
N ASP A 137 -8.22 28.46 5.45
CA ASP A 137 -8.14 29.73 4.71
C ASP A 137 -8.67 30.88 5.58
N ALA A 138 -7.75 31.76 6.00
CA ALA A 138 -8.06 32.95 6.79
C ALA A 138 -8.89 33.97 6.00
N GLY A 139 -8.80 33.96 4.66
CA GLY A 139 -9.64 34.79 3.79
C GLY A 139 -11.09 34.30 3.74
N LEU A 140 -11.29 32.98 3.67
CA LEU A 140 -12.63 32.38 3.76
C LEU A 140 -13.25 32.54 5.16
N ALA A 141 -12.42 32.46 6.21
CA ALA A 141 -12.84 32.74 7.59
C ALA A 141 -13.37 34.17 7.75
N ALA A 142 -12.65 35.14 7.18
CA ALA A 142 -13.03 36.55 7.23
C ALA A 142 -14.28 36.87 6.40
N THR A 143 -14.49 36.22 5.25
CA THR A 143 -15.70 36.43 4.42
C THR A 143 -16.95 35.77 4.98
N LEU A 144 -16.80 34.64 5.67
CA LEU A 144 -17.90 33.94 6.34
C LEU A 144 -18.21 34.53 7.73
N GLY A 145 -17.35 35.38 8.29
CA GLY A 145 -17.51 35.96 9.63
C GLY A 145 -17.36 34.93 10.75
N VAL A 146 -16.59 33.86 10.50
CA VAL A 146 -16.44 32.71 11.38
C VAL A 146 -14.99 32.58 11.85
N ASP A 147 -14.78 32.21 13.11
CA ASP A 147 -13.44 31.98 13.66
C ASP A 147 -12.67 30.89 12.88
N VAL A 148 -11.37 31.12 12.67
CA VAL A 148 -10.45 30.16 12.03
C VAL A 148 -10.47 28.79 12.73
N SER A 149 -10.71 28.77 14.04
CA SER A 149 -10.86 27.55 14.84
C SER A 149 -12.07 26.70 14.42
N PHE A 150 -13.18 27.33 14.05
CA PHE A 150 -14.38 26.62 13.61
C PHE A 150 -14.17 25.98 12.23
N ILE A 151 -13.51 26.68 11.29
CA ILE A 151 -13.16 26.09 9.99
C ILE A 151 -12.17 24.92 10.18
N THR A 152 -11.22 25.06 11.10
CA THR A 152 -10.27 23.99 11.47
C THR A 152 -11.00 22.76 12.03
N LEU A 153 -12.00 22.94 12.90
CA LEU A 153 -12.84 21.87 13.42
C LEU A 153 -13.69 21.21 12.32
N LEU A 154 -14.23 22.01 11.40
CA LEU A 154 -15.02 21.52 10.28
C LEU A 154 -14.15 20.68 9.32
N LEU A 155 -12.94 21.14 9.00
CA LEU A 155 -11.94 20.37 8.25
C LEU A 155 -11.64 19.03 8.94
N PHE A 156 -11.46 19.03 10.26
CA PHE A 156 -11.23 17.80 11.02
C PHE A 156 -12.39 16.80 10.89
N LEU A 157 -13.62 17.29 11.01
CA LEU A 157 -14.81 16.44 10.86
C LEU A 157 -14.93 15.90 9.43
N GLN A 158 -14.67 16.73 8.40
CA GLN A 158 -14.69 16.30 6.99
C GLN A 158 -13.66 15.21 6.70
N VAL A 159 -12.41 15.39 7.16
CA VAL A 159 -11.35 14.39 6.99
C VAL A 159 -11.70 13.09 7.72
N CYS A 160 -12.23 13.17 8.95
CA CYS A 160 -12.69 12.00 9.68
C CYS A 160 -13.84 11.28 8.96
N MET A 161 -14.80 12.03 8.43
CA MET A 161 -15.93 11.48 7.67
C MET A 161 -15.43 10.76 6.40
N GLY A 162 -14.46 11.34 5.69
CA GLY A 162 -13.78 10.71 4.57
C GLY A 162 -13.14 9.37 4.94
N GLY A 163 -12.36 9.33 6.03
CA GLY A 163 -11.76 8.09 6.52
C GLY A 163 -12.79 7.00 6.87
N VAL A 164 -13.91 7.40 7.49
CA VAL A 164 -15.00 6.47 7.82
C VAL A 164 -15.70 5.94 6.57
N LEU A 165 -15.89 6.77 5.54
CA LEU A 165 -16.45 6.34 4.26
C LEU A 165 -15.58 5.27 3.60
N ILE A 166 -14.25 5.45 3.60
CA ILE A 166 -13.31 4.47 3.04
C ILE A 166 -13.41 3.12 3.77
N LEU A 167 -13.50 3.14 5.10
CA LEU A 167 -13.69 1.93 5.90
C LEU A 167 -14.95 1.16 5.48
N TYR A 168 -16.08 1.85 5.32
CA TYR A 168 -17.32 1.19 4.89
C TYR A 168 -17.24 0.71 3.45
N MET A 169 -16.63 1.48 2.55
CA MET A 169 -16.43 1.06 1.16
C MET A 169 -15.55 -0.20 1.09
N ASP A 170 -14.50 -0.30 1.90
CA ASP A 170 -13.68 -1.51 2.00
C ASP A 170 -14.50 -2.72 2.50
N GLU A 171 -15.37 -2.52 3.50
CA GLU A 171 -16.25 -3.60 3.98
C GLU A 171 -17.24 -4.07 2.92
N ILE A 172 -17.80 -3.16 2.13
CA ILE A 172 -18.75 -3.54 1.07
C ILE A 172 -18.01 -4.33 0.00
N VAL A 173 -16.82 -3.91 -0.46
CA VAL A 173 -16.04 -4.69 -1.43
C VAL A 173 -15.65 -6.05 -0.86
N SER A 174 -15.18 -6.10 0.39
CA SER A 174 -14.71 -7.34 1.01
C SER A 174 -15.83 -8.35 1.28
N LYS A 175 -17.09 -7.92 1.43
CA LYS A 175 -18.25 -8.79 1.69
C LYS A 175 -19.09 -9.08 0.44
N TRP A 176 -19.33 -8.06 -0.38
CA TRP A 176 -20.23 -8.12 -1.55
C TRP A 176 -19.49 -8.10 -2.89
N GLY A 177 -18.25 -7.62 -2.92
CA GLY A 177 -17.44 -7.49 -4.13
C GLY A 177 -16.50 -8.67 -4.39
N ILE A 178 -15.47 -8.40 -5.19
CA ILE A 178 -14.41 -9.34 -5.54
C ILE A 178 -13.08 -8.79 -5.01
N GLY A 179 -12.34 -9.61 -4.27
CA GLY A 179 -11.06 -9.21 -3.67
C GLY A 179 -11.24 -8.41 -2.37
N SER A 180 -10.30 -7.49 -2.12
CA SER A 180 -10.28 -6.59 -0.97
C SER A 180 -10.41 -5.14 -1.44
N GLY A 181 -11.17 -4.32 -0.72
CA GLY A 181 -11.36 -2.90 -1.06
C GLY A 181 -10.08 -2.09 -0.94
N VAL A 182 -9.28 -2.32 0.10
CA VAL A 182 -7.94 -1.74 0.25
C VAL A 182 -7.10 -1.94 -1.01
N GLY A 183 -7.07 -3.17 -1.55
CA GLY A 183 -6.33 -3.49 -2.77
C GLY A 183 -6.89 -2.79 -4.01
N LEU A 184 -8.21 -2.72 -4.13
CA LEU A 184 -8.89 -2.04 -5.23
C LEU A 184 -8.56 -0.54 -5.27
N PHE A 185 -8.53 0.13 -4.11
CA PHE A 185 -8.20 1.56 -4.02
C PHE A 185 -6.73 1.85 -4.39
N ILE A 186 -5.80 0.97 -4.00
CA ILE A 186 -4.39 1.08 -4.42
C ILE A 186 -4.27 1.00 -5.95
N ILE A 187 -4.92 -0.01 -6.55
CA ILE A 187 -4.93 -0.15 -8.02
C ILE A 187 -5.49 1.12 -8.67
N ALA A 188 -6.59 1.64 -8.15
CA ALA A 188 -7.25 2.83 -8.68
C ALA A 188 -6.34 4.07 -8.64
N GLY A 189 -5.73 4.34 -7.48
CA GLY A 189 -4.87 5.50 -7.27
C GLY A 189 -3.59 5.46 -8.11
N VAL A 190 -2.90 4.32 -8.13
CA VAL A 190 -1.67 4.16 -8.93
C VAL A 190 -1.97 4.18 -10.42
N SER A 191 -3.05 3.53 -10.86
CA SER A 191 -3.45 3.57 -12.28
C SER A 191 -3.80 4.99 -12.71
N GLN A 192 -4.47 5.76 -11.86
CA GLN A 192 -4.74 7.18 -12.11
C GLN A 192 -3.43 7.98 -12.24
N GLN A 193 -2.46 7.77 -11.36
CA GLN A 193 -1.16 8.44 -11.43
C GLN A 193 -0.39 8.08 -12.72
N ILE A 194 -0.43 6.82 -13.15
CA ILE A 194 0.20 6.39 -14.41
C ILE A 194 -0.47 7.08 -15.61
N VAL A 195 -1.81 7.11 -15.65
CA VAL A 195 -2.56 7.75 -16.74
C VAL A 195 -2.31 9.26 -16.76
N GLN A 196 -2.34 9.92 -15.60
CA GLN A 196 -1.99 11.34 -15.48
C GLN A 196 -0.53 11.59 -15.87
N GLY A 197 0.40 10.72 -15.47
CA GLY A 197 1.81 10.80 -15.85
C GLY A 197 2.06 10.70 -17.37
N LEU A 198 1.17 10.03 -18.11
CA LEU A 198 1.24 9.95 -19.57
C LEU A 198 0.60 11.16 -20.26
N PHE A 199 -0.61 11.53 -19.84
CA PHE A 199 -1.50 12.40 -20.61
C PHE A 199 -1.75 13.77 -19.99
N ASN A 200 -1.19 14.10 -18.82
CA ASN A 200 -1.45 15.39 -18.19
C ASN A 200 -0.81 16.55 -18.97
N TRP A 201 -1.65 17.44 -19.48
CA TRP A 201 -1.25 18.63 -20.24
C TRP A 201 -0.99 19.86 -19.35
N ASN A 202 -1.22 19.77 -18.04
CA ASN A 202 -0.92 20.86 -17.13
C ASN A 202 0.59 21.12 -17.09
N THR A 203 0.95 22.40 -17.04
CA THR A 203 2.31 22.88 -16.94
C THR A 203 2.78 22.88 -15.48
N ASP A 204 4.08 22.68 -15.30
CA ASP A 204 4.76 22.76 -13.99
C ASP A 204 4.73 24.19 -13.41
N GLU A 205 5.19 24.39 -12.18
CA GLU A 205 5.23 25.69 -11.46
C GLU A 205 5.97 26.80 -12.21
N THR A 206 6.88 26.44 -13.13
CA THR A 206 7.58 27.36 -14.02
C THR A 206 6.77 27.77 -15.25
N GLY A 207 5.63 27.13 -15.51
CA GLY A 207 4.70 27.41 -16.60
C GLY A 207 5.16 26.98 -18.00
N VAL A 208 6.37 26.41 -18.12
CA VAL A 208 7.04 26.20 -19.41
C VAL A 208 7.00 24.74 -19.89
N VAL A 209 7.06 23.76 -18.98
CA VAL A 209 7.14 22.34 -19.35
C VAL A 209 5.90 21.57 -18.85
N PRO A 210 5.20 20.83 -19.73
CA PRO A 210 4.12 19.93 -19.31
C PRO A 210 4.60 18.79 -18.41
N ILE A 211 3.78 18.40 -17.43
CA ILE A 211 4.08 17.33 -16.46
C ILE A 211 4.00 15.95 -17.11
N GLY A 212 3.04 15.74 -18.03
CA GLY A 212 2.84 14.46 -18.70
C GLY A 212 3.92 14.17 -19.74
N ILE A 213 4.34 12.91 -19.84
CA ILE A 213 5.45 12.49 -20.73
C ILE A 213 5.13 12.76 -22.21
N ILE A 214 3.90 12.46 -22.67
CA ILE A 214 3.54 12.66 -24.08
C ILE A 214 3.51 14.17 -24.42
N PRO A 215 2.81 15.04 -23.66
CA PRO A 215 2.88 16.48 -23.86
C PRO A 215 4.31 17.04 -23.73
N LYS A 216 5.11 16.50 -22.82
CA LYS A 216 6.51 16.89 -22.63
C LYS A 216 7.37 16.60 -23.85
N TRP A 217 7.20 15.44 -24.49
CA TRP A 217 7.89 15.12 -25.74
C TRP A 217 7.46 16.03 -26.89
N ILE A 218 6.17 16.37 -26.97
CA ILE A 218 5.65 17.30 -27.97
C ILE A 218 6.27 18.69 -27.77
N TYR A 219 6.37 19.15 -26.52
CA TYR A 219 7.01 20.43 -26.19
C TYR A 219 8.52 20.42 -26.48
N MET A 220 9.22 19.34 -26.10
CA MET A 220 10.67 19.19 -26.33
C MET A 220 11.01 19.07 -27.82
N ALA A 221 10.13 18.50 -28.63
CA ALA A 221 10.27 18.41 -30.09
C ALA A 221 9.92 19.73 -30.81
N GLY A 222 9.36 20.73 -30.11
CA GLY A 222 9.04 22.04 -30.67
C GLY A 222 10.30 22.91 -30.89
N PRO A 223 10.24 23.93 -31.78
CA PRO A 223 11.37 24.80 -32.11
C PRO A 223 11.89 25.66 -30.94
N THR A 224 11.13 25.76 -29.85
CA THR A 224 11.34 26.64 -28.70
C THR A 224 12.18 26.02 -27.58
N SER A 225 12.59 24.76 -27.70
CA SER A 225 13.19 24.01 -26.59
C SER A 225 14.69 24.25 -26.39
N GLY A 226 15.40 24.83 -27.37
CA GLY A 226 16.83 25.17 -27.24
C GLY A 226 17.75 23.97 -26.93
N ILE A 227 17.30 22.74 -27.22
CA ILE A 227 18.04 21.50 -26.91
C ILE A 227 19.06 21.24 -28.03
N ASP A 228 20.30 21.67 -27.81
CA ASP A 228 21.43 21.35 -28.69
C ASP A 228 21.97 19.93 -28.46
N LEU A 229 22.55 19.32 -29.51
CA LEU A 229 23.17 17.98 -29.44
C LEU A 229 24.25 17.90 -28.34
N ASN A 230 24.93 19.02 -28.07
CA ASN A 230 25.95 19.15 -27.02
C ASN A 230 25.36 19.12 -25.60
N TYR A 231 24.10 19.55 -25.41
CA TYR A 231 23.41 19.45 -24.12
C TYR A 231 23.00 18.01 -23.83
N ILE A 232 22.56 17.27 -24.86
CA ILE A 232 22.19 15.85 -24.73
C ILE A 232 23.42 14.99 -24.42
N VAL A 233 24.56 15.24 -25.08
CA VAL A 233 25.78 14.46 -24.88
C VAL A 233 26.44 14.74 -23.52
N ASN A 234 26.44 16.01 -23.06
CA ASN A 234 27.07 16.38 -21.78
C ASN A 234 26.18 16.14 -20.55
N ASN A 235 24.85 16.12 -20.70
CA ASN A 235 23.87 15.91 -19.61
C ASN A 235 22.92 14.74 -19.90
N THR A 236 23.44 13.60 -20.33
CA THR A 236 22.65 12.39 -20.69
C THR A 236 21.72 11.94 -19.57
N VAL A 237 22.20 11.84 -18.33
CA VAL A 237 21.39 11.36 -17.18
C VAL A 237 20.29 12.37 -16.78
N PRO A 238 20.58 13.68 -16.59
CA PRO A 238 19.55 14.68 -16.37
C PRO A 238 18.56 14.80 -17.52
N PHE A 239 19.01 14.63 -18.76
CA PHE A 239 18.14 14.64 -19.94
C PHE A 239 17.19 13.44 -19.95
N LEU A 240 17.67 12.22 -19.67
CA LEU A 240 16.82 11.02 -19.61
C LEU A 240 15.79 11.08 -18.48
N TYR A 241 16.17 11.67 -17.34
CA TYR A 241 15.26 11.95 -16.22
C TYR A 241 14.22 13.00 -16.60
N ASN A 242 14.66 14.16 -17.10
CA ASN A 242 13.76 15.24 -17.49
C ASN A 242 12.86 14.84 -18.67
N ALA A 243 13.34 14.09 -19.64
CA ALA A 243 12.51 13.60 -20.74
C ALA A 243 11.51 12.52 -20.30
N GLY A 244 11.57 12.00 -19.07
CA GLY A 244 10.67 10.93 -18.59
C GLY A 244 10.86 9.57 -19.27
N ILE A 245 11.86 9.45 -20.15
CA ILE A 245 12.18 8.21 -20.89
C ILE A 245 12.65 7.13 -19.91
N LEU A 246 13.47 7.51 -18.92
CA LEU A 246 13.94 6.60 -17.88
C LEU A 246 12.77 6.01 -17.08
N ALA A 247 11.79 6.84 -16.71
CA ALA A 247 10.61 6.42 -15.95
C ALA A 247 9.70 5.47 -16.75
N LEU A 248 9.62 5.64 -18.08
CA LEU A 248 8.84 4.75 -18.94
C LEU A 248 9.48 3.37 -19.05
N PHE A 249 10.78 3.31 -19.35
CA PHE A 249 11.51 2.03 -19.44
C PHE A 249 11.57 1.31 -18.10
N SER A 250 11.80 2.04 -17.00
CA SER A 250 11.78 1.45 -15.66
C SER A 250 10.40 0.87 -15.33
N THR A 251 9.32 1.59 -15.63
CA THR A 251 7.94 1.12 -15.37
C THR A 251 7.64 -0.18 -16.12
N ILE A 252 8.00 -0.27 -17.41
CA ILE A 252 7.81 -1.51 -18.20
C ILE A 252 8.68 -2.63 -17.65
N GLY A 253 9.96 -2.36 -17.34
CA GLY A 253 10.88 -3.34 -16.79
C GLY A 253 10.41 -3.91 -15.45
N ILE A 254 10.00 -3.04 -14.53
CA ILE A 254 9.45 -3.42 -13.22
C ILE A 254 8.15 -4.22 -13.40
N TYR A 255 7.24 -3.76 -14.27
CA TYR A 255 5.99 -4.47 -14.55
C TYR A 255 6.24 -5.92 -14.99
N LEU A 256 7.09 -6.12 -16.00
CA LEU A 256 7.42 -7.46 -16.51
C LEU A 256 8.11 -8.32 -15.45
N MET A 257 9.03 -7.73 -14.68
CA MET A 257 9.72 -8.44 -13.60
C MET A 257 8.76 -8.88 -12.50
N VAL A 258 7.83 -8.01 -12.08
CA VAL A 258 6.84 -8.34 -11.04
C VAL A 258 5.89 -9.44 -11.52
N VAL A 259 5.37 -9.35 -12.76
CA VAL A 259 4.50 -10.39 -13.33
C VAL A 259 5.22 -11.74 -13.40
N TYR A 260 6.49 -11.75 -13.84
CA TYR A 260 7.29 -12.97 -13.89
C TYR A 260 7.44 -13.62 -12.50
N VAL A 261 7.75 -12.82 -11.49
CA VAL A 261 7.96 -13.29 -10.12
C VAL A 261 6.66 -13.78 -9.48
N GLU A 262 5.55 -13.05 -9.65
CA GLU A 262 4.22 -13.44 -9.13
C GLU A 262 3.67 -14.71 -9.80
N SER A 263 3.99 -14.93 -11.07
CA SER A 263 3.59 -16.15 -11.79
C SER A 263 4.36 -17.40 -11.34
N THR A 264 5.51 -17.21 -10.66
CA THR A 264 6.38 -18.32 -10.25
C THR A 264 5.81 -19.03 -9.02
N ARG A 265 5.53 -20.33 -9.17
CA ARG A 265 4.97 -21.19 -8.12
C ARG A 265 5.62 -22.57 -8.09
N ILE A 266 5.74 -23.11 -6.88
CA ILE A 266 6.21 -24.47 -6.62
C ILE A 266 4.98 -25.35 -6.40
N GLU A 267 4.78 -26.37 -7.24
CA GLU A 267 3.62 -27.27 -7.13
C GLU A 267 3.98 -28.52 -6.31
N ILE A 268 3.33 -28.70 -5.16
CA ILE A 268 3.50 -29.89 -4.33
C ILE A 268 2.45 -30.92 -4.74
N PRO A 269 2.84 -32.13 -5.20
CA PRO A 269 1.89 -33.14 -5.62
C PRO A 269 1.13 -33.70 -4.42
N LEU A 270 -0.19 -33.80 -4.56
CA LEU A 270 -1.09 -34.39 -3.59
C LEU A 270 -1.89 -35.52 -4.24
N ALA A 271 -2.27 -36.53 -3.46
CA ALA A 271 -3.19 -37.58 -3.87
C ALA A 271 -4.30 -37.75 -2.83
N HIS A 272 -5.52 -38.02 -3.29
CA HIS A 272 -6.62 -38.32 -2.40
C HIS A 272 -6.42 -39.69 -1.76
N ALA A 273 -6.56 -39.77 -0.44
CA ALA A 273 -6.28 -41.01 0.29
C ALA A 273 -7.34 -42.10 0.02
N ALA A 274 -8.60 -41.71 -0.19
CA ALA A 274 -9.72 -42.65 -0.35
C ALA A 274 -10.11 -42.94 -1.81
N VAL A 275 -9.68 -42.10 -2.77
CA VAL A 275 -10.11 -42.21 -4.18
C VAL A 275 -8.88 -42.47 -5.03
N ARG A 276 -8.74 -43.72 -5.50
CA ARG A 276 -7.60 -44.14 -6.31
C ARG A 276 -7.63 -43.39 -7.64
N GLY A 277 -6.54 -42.71 -7.98
CA GLY A 277 -6.41 -41.95 -9.23
C GLY A 277 -6.69 -40.45 -9.11
N ALA A 278 -7.35 -39.99 -8.03
CA ALA A 278 -7.54 -38.57 -7.77
C ALA A 278 -6.23 -37.92 -7.29
N ARG A 279 -5.57 -37.17 -8.18
CA ARG A 279 -4.35 -36.42 -7.92
C ARG A 279 -4.63 -34.92 -8.03
N GLY A 280 -4.09 -34.16 -7.09
CA GLY A 280 -4.13 -32.71 -7.09
C GLY A 280 -2.74 -32.12 -6.98
N ARG A 281 -2.62 -30.81 -7.16
CA ARG A 281 -1.38 -30.07 -6.93
C ARG A 281 -1.69 -28.91 -6.00
N PHE A 282 -0.88 -28.72 -4.97
CA PHE A 282 -0.97 -27.57 -4.09
C PHE A 282 0.09 -26.56 -4.52
N PRO A 283 -0.30 -25.43 -5.15
CA PRO A 283 0.65 -24.41 -5.55
C PRO A 283 1.09 -23.58 -4.34
N VAL A 284 2.39 -23.52 -4.08
CA VAL A 284 3.03 -22.59 -3.15
C VAL A 284 3.71 -21.52 -3.98
N LYS A 285 3.14 -20.31 -4.00
CA LYS A 285 3.72 -19.16 -4.71
C LYS A 285 5.06 -18.76 -4.09
N LEU A 286 5.98 -18.25 -4.91
CA LEU A 286 7.25 -17.71 -4.42
C LEU A 286 7.00 -16.52 -3.46
N ILE A 287 6.08 -15.63 -3.84
CA ILE A 287 5.57 -14.54 -3.01
C ILE A 287 4.45 -15.11 -2.10
N TYR A 288 4.85 -15.96 -1.15
CA TYR A 288 3.90 -16.70 -0.30
C TYR A 288 3.05 -15.79 0.60
N ALA A 289 3.66 -14.77 1.19
CA ALA A 289 2.98 -13.81 2.06
C ALA A 289 2.23 -12.69 1.29
N SER A 290 2.16 -12.77 -0.05
CA SER A 290 1.68 -11.67 -0.90
C SER A 290 2.50 -10.38 -0.68
N VAL A 291 1.97 -9.23 -1.10
CA VAL A 291 2.68 -7.94 -1.04
C VAL A 291 2.28 -7.10 0.18
N LEU A 292 1.34 -7.62 0.98
CA LEU A 292 0.90 -7.01 2.23
C LEU A 292 2.07 -6.67 3.17
N PRO A 293 3.10 -7.52 3.37
CA PRO A 293 4.26 -7.18 4.19
C PRO A 293 4.94 -5.87 3.81
N MET A 294 4.99 -5.55 2.51
CA MET A 294 5.63 -4.30 2.06
C MET A 294 4.79 -3.07 2.29
N ILE A 295 3.47 -3.23 2.24
CA ILE A 295 2.56 -2.18 2.67
C ILE A 295 2.82 -1.86 4.15
N LEU A 296 3.03 -2.88 5.00
CA LEU A 296 3.31 -2.69 6.43
C LEU A 296 4.65 -1.97 6.67
N VAL A 297 5.71 -2.32 5.91
CA VAL A 297 7.02 -1.64 6.03
C VAL A 297 6.93 -0.15 5.65
N ARG A 298 6.30 0.17 4.52
CA ARG A 298 6.17 1.57 4.06
C ARG A 298 5.24 2.38 4.96
N ALA A 299 4.16 1.77 5.47
CA ALA A 299 3.30 2.41 6.46
C ALA A 299 4.03 2.66 7.79
N LEU A 300 4.87 1.73 8.25
CA LEU A 300 5.73 1.93 9.41
C LEU A 300 6.71 3.09 9.20
N GLN A 301 7.37 3.17 8.04
CA GLN A 301 8.23 4.30 7.67
C GLN A 301 7.46 5.63 7.66
N ALA A 302 6.25 5.65 7.08
CA ALA A 302 5.41 6.84 7.05
C ALA A 302 5.04 7.34 8.46
N ASN A 303 4.69 6.42 9.36
CA ASN A 303 4.38 6.76 10.74
C ASN A 303 5.60 7.30 11.50
N ILE A 304 6.79 6.70 11.29
CA ILE A 304 8.03 7.20 11.91
C ILE A 304 8.35 8.61 11.41
N GLN A 305 8.19 8.87 10.11
CA GLN A 305 8.41 10.18 9.51
C GLN A 305 7.40 11.21 9.98
N MET A 306 6.12 10.83 10.11
CA MET A 306 5.09 11.69 10.70
C MET A 306 5.46 12.12 12.12
N ILE A 307 5.90 11.17 12.96
CA ILE A 307 6.35 11.49 14.33
C ILE A 307 7.56 12.43 14.30
N GLY A 308 8.55 12.17 13.44
CA GLY A 308 9.73 13.03 13.27
C GLY A 308 9.36 14.46 12.88
N LEU A 309 8.41 14.59 11.98
CA LEU A 309 7.95 15.90 11.49
C LEU A 309 7.15 16.66 12.55
N ILE A 310 6.30 15.98 13.33
CA ILE A 310 5.59 16.58 14.49
C ILE A 310 6.59 17.04 15.57
N LEU A 311 7.66 16.29 15.80
CA LEU A 311 8.69 16.67 16.78
C LEU A 311 9.48 17.89 16.29
N SER A 312 9.78 17.95 14.99
CA SER A 312 10.41 19.11 14.37
C SER A 312 9.51 20.35 14.42
N SER A 313 8.20 20.22 14.20
CA SER A 313 7.27 21.36 14.28
C SER A 313 7.13 21.91 15.71
N LYS A 314 7.40 21.09 16.73
CA LYS A 314 7.52 21.49 18.14
C LYS A 314 8.91 22.00 18.55
N GLY A 315 9.85 22.09 17.60
CA GLY A 315 11.19 22.63 17.83
C GLY A 315 12.25 21.64 18.35
N ILE A 316 11.94 20.34 18.40
CA ILE A 316 12.92 19.30 18.77
C ILE A 316 13.66 18.86 17.50
N THR A 317 14.80 19.49 17.22
CA THR A 317 15.58 19.26 15.99
C THR A 317 16.58 18.10 16.09
N THR A 318 16.67 17.41 17.23
CA THR A 318 17.64 16.32 17.47
C THR A 318 17.42 15.10 16.58
N LEU A 319 16.18 14.84 16.14
CA LEU A 319 15.82 13.68 15.33
C LEU A 319 15.88 13.96 13.82
N GLY A 320 15.59 15.20 13.40
CA GLY A 320 15.70 15.60 12.01
C GLY A 320 15.35 17.06 11.76
N ILE A 321 15.95 17.63 10.72
CA ILE A 321 15.62 18.97 10.20
C ILE A 321 14.79 18.76 8.94
N TYR A 322 13.61 19.35 8.90
CA TYR A 322 12.73 19.33 7.74
C TYR A 322 12.81 20.67 6.98
N ALA A 323 12.76 20.61 5.65
CA ALA A 323 12.60 21.79 4.81
C ALA A 323 11.18 22.37 4.92
N ARG A 324 10.99 23.55 4.31
CA ARG A 324 9.69 24.23 4.22
C ARG A 324 8.60 23.38 3.58
N ASP A 325 8.98 22.40 2.76
CA ASP A 325 8.08 21.49 2.03
C ASP A 325 7.83 20.16 2.77
N GLY A 326 8.27 20.04 4.03
CA GLY A 326 8.09 18.80 4.81
C GLY A 326 9.04 17.65 4.43
N THR A 327 10.02 17.90 3.55
CA THR A 327 11.06 16.92 3.22
C THR A 327 12.15 16.89 4.29
N PRO A 328 12.57 15.71 4.79
CA PRO A 328 13.66 15.63 5.75
C PRO A 328 14.99 15.90 5.03
N VAL A 329 15.75 16.88 5.51
CA VAL A 329 17.03 17.31 4.91
C VAL A 329 18.22 16.90 5.77
N GLY A 330 18.02 16.70 7.07
CA GLY A 330 19.09 16.37 8.00
C GLY A 330 18.63 15.49 9.16
N GLY A 331 19.61 14.92 9.85
CA GLY A 331 19.42 14.06 11.02
C GLY A 331 19.07 12.60 10.70
N LEU A 332 18.58 11.87 11.69
CA LEU A 332 18.22 10.46 11.59
C LEU A 332 16.99 10.27 10.68
N MET A 333 16.09 11.25 10.63
CA MET A 333 14.91 11.23 9.77
C MET A 333 15.23 11.30 8.28
N TYR A 334 16.34 11.90 7.86
CA TYR A 334 16.77 11.84 6.46
C TYR A 334 17.04 10.39 6.03
N PHE A 335 17.78 9.63 6.83
CA PHE A 335 18.14 8.23 6.52
C PHE A 335 16.95 7.26 6.59
N LEU A 336 15.94 7.58 7.40
CA LEU A 336 14.71 6.78 7.48
C LEU A 336 13.66 7.16 6.45
N SER A 337 13.91 8.17 5.63
CA SER A 337 12.95 8.61 4.61
C SER A 337 12.93 7.64 3.43
N PRO A 338 11.75 7.37 2.84
CA PRO A 338 11.66 6.47 1.69
C PRO A 338 12.31 7.11 0.46
N ILE A 339 12.98 6.30 -0.35
CA ILE A 339 13.48 6.71 -1.65
C ILE A 339 12.37 6.52 -2.70
N ASN A 340 12.09 7.57 -3.46
CA ASN A 340 10.99 7.59 -4.42
C ASN A 340 11.44 7.80 -5.87
N GLY A 341 12.69 8.19 -6.11
CA GLY A 341 13.23 8.16 -7.46
C GLY A 341 14.71 8.46 -7.62
N PRO A 342 15.16 8.59 -8.88
CA PRO A 342 16.55 8.88 -9.23
C PRO A 342 17.07 10.20 -8.63
N SER A 343 16.19 11.15 -8.35
CA SER A 343 16.52 12.44 -7.75
C SER A 343 16.91 12.37 -6.26
N ASP A 344 16.67 11.24 -5.59
CA ASP A 344 17.00 11.04 -4.17
C ASP A 344 18.39 10.41 -3.96
N TRP A 345 18.94 9.72 -4.97
CA TRP A 345 20.19 8.95 -4.82
C TRP A 345 21.25 9.22 -5.87
N ILE A 346 20.90 9.72 -7.06
CA ILE A 346 21.91 10.03 -8.09
C ILE A 346 22.59 11.34 -7.71
N PRO A 347 23.92 11.36 -7.46
CA PRO A 347 24.62 12.55 -6.99
C PRO A 347 24.42 13.79 -7.88
N SER A 348 24.35 13.59 -9.21
CA SER A 348 24.12 14.67 -10.18
C SER A 348 22.72 15.28 -10.14
N LEU A 349 21.74 14.61 -9.51
CA LEU A 349 20.37 15.08 -9.36
C LEU A 349 20.05 15.53 -7.92
N VAL A 350 20.73 14.93 -6.94
CA VAL A 350 20.61 15.29 -5.51
C VAL A 350 21.20 16.67 -5.24
N GLY A 351 22.37 17.00 -5.80
CA GLY A 351 23.03 18.30 -5.58
C GLY A 351 22.10 19.50 -5.90
N PRO A 352 21.58 19.60 -7.14
CA PRO A 352 20.66 20.67 -7.52
C PRO A 352 19.42 20.79 -6.62
N ARG A 353 18.85 19.66 -6.18
CA ARG A 353 17.66 19.64 -5.30
C ARG A 353 17.94 20.17 -3.89
N PHE A 354 19.10 19.86 -3.31
CA PHE A 354 19.45 20.37 -1.98
C PHE A 354 19.81 21.86 -2.04
N THR A 355 20.47 22.30 -3.12
CA THR A 355 20.76 23.72 -3.32
C THR A 355 19.49 24.56 -3.55
N SER A 356 18.47 24.03 -4.24
CA SER A 356 17.18 24.71 -4.39
C SER A 356 16.39 24.83 -3.09
N LEU A 357 16.63 23.91 -2.14
CA LEU A 357 16.04 23.94 -0.80
C LEU A 357 16.83 24.83 0.18
N GLY A 358 17.95 25.42 -0.25
CA GLY A 358 18.79 26.29 0.57
C GLY A 358 19.75 25.55 1.51
N PHE A 359 20.02 24.27 1.25
CA PHE A 359 20.94 23.45 2.06
C PHE A 359 22.18 23.02 1.27
N ALA A 360 23.28 22.78 1.99
CA ALA A 360 24.52 22.31 1.39
C ALA A 360 24.36 20.91 0.77
N GLU A 361 24.99 20.68 -0.37
CA GLU A 361 24.95 19.39 -1.06
C GLU A 361 25.43 18.26 -0.12
N PRO A 362 24.64 17.18 0.05
CA PRO A 362 25.05 16.07 0.88
C PRO A 362 26.24 15.34 0.24
N ALA A 363 27.27 15.07 1.04
CA ALA A 363 28.41 14.27 0.60
C ALA A 363 27.97 12.88 0.13
N LEU A 364 28.70 12.31 -0.85
CA LEU A 364 28.41 11.00 -1.46
C LEU A 364 28.16 9.89 -0.43
N TRP A 365 28.91 9.87 0.67
CA TRP A 365 28.73 8.91 1.76
C TRP A 365 27.34 8.98 2.40
N LYS A 366 26.76 10.19 2.56
CA LYS A 366 25.42 10.35 3.15
C LYS A 366 24.34 9.79 2.23
N ILE A 367 24.51 9.97 0.93
CA ILE A 367 23.60 9.44 -0.09
C ILE A 367 23.66 7.91 -0.11
N LEU A 368 24.86 7.33 -0.10
CA LEU A 368 25.04 5.87 -0.04
C LEU A 368 24.49 5.29 1.26
N LEU A 369 24.68 5.97 2.40
CA LEU A 369 24.11 5.54 3.67
C LEU A 369 22.59 5.55 3.62
N HIS A 370 21.97 6.57 3.03
CA HIS A 370 20.51 6.65 2.86
C HIS A 370 19.97 5.50 2.01
N VAL A 371 20.61 5.18 0.88
CA VAL A 371 20.25 4.01 0.07
C VAL A 371 20.39 2.72 0.88
N PHE A 372 21.48 2.59 1.64
CA PHE A 372 21.72 1.42 2.47
C PHE A 372 20.67 1.27 3.59
N THR A 373 20.27 2.37 4.24
CA THR A 373 19.26 2.34 5.30
C THR A 373 17.88 1.99 4.76
N ASP A 374 17.45 2.57 3.62
CA ASP A 374 16.18 2.19 3.00
C ASP A 374 16.21 0.73 2.52
N ALA A 375 17.32 0.27 1.93
CA ALA A 375 17.51 -1.13 1.54
C ALA A 375 17.40 -2.07 2.74
N SER A 376 18.06 -1.75 3.85
CA SER A 376 18.00 -2.55 5.08
C SER A 376 16.59 -2.61 5.64
N MET A 377 15.87 -1.49 5.64
CA MET A 377 14.50 -1.40 6.13
C MET A 377 13.53 -2.23 5.28
N LEU A 378 13.67 -2.16 3.95
CA LEU A 378 12.82 -2.92 3.02
C LEU A 378 13.09 -4.43 3.08
N ILE A 379 14.35 -4.85 3.10
CA ILE A 379 14.70 -6.28 3.07
C ILE A 379 14.43 -6.91 4.44
N ILE A 380 14.96 -6.32 5.52
CA ILE A 380 14.80 -6.88 6.87
C ILE A 380 13.33 -6.75 7.31
N GLY A 381 12.73 -5.58 7.11
CA GLY A 381 11.31 -5.36 7.38
C GLY A 381 10.43 -6.31 6.56
N GLY A 382 10.73 -6.48 5.27
CA GLY A 382 10.00 -7.39 4.38
C GLY A 382 10.03 -8.84 4.88
N ILE A 383 11.17 -9.32 5.36
CA ILE A 383 11.30 -10.66 5.96
C ILE A 383 10.50 -10.77 7.27
N ILE A 384 10.67 -9.82 8.19
CA ILE A 384 10.00 -9.84 9.50
C ILE A 384 8.48 -9.83 9.30
N PHE A 385 7.96 -8.89 8.51
CA PHE A 385 6.53 -8.78 8.28
C PHE A 385 5.98 -9.95 7.45
N ALA A 386 6.75 -10.54 6.54
CA ALA A 386 6.31 -11.74 5.82
C ALA A 386 6.15 -12.95 6.75
N LEU A 387 7.12 -13.18 7.63
CA LEU A 387 7.04 -14.25 8.65
C LEU A 387 5.86 -14.02 9.59
N PHE A 388 5.75 -12.79 10.08
CA PHE A 388 4.66 -12.35 10.94
C PHE A 388 3.28 -12.58 10.29
N TRP A 389 3.14 -12.20 9.02
CA TRP A 389 1.91 -12.34 8.26
C TRP A 389 1.51 -13.81 8.10
N VAL A 390 2.46 -14.68 7.79
CA VAL A 390 2.20 -16.11 7.60
C VAL A 390 1.71 -16.78 8.88
N GLU A 391 2.29 -16.42 10.03
CA GLU A 391 1.92 -17.02 11.32
C GLU A 391 0.53 -16.56 11.79
N THR A 392 0.20 -15.28 11.57
CA THR A 392 -1.07 -14.68 12.04
C THR A 392 -2.27 -14.98 11.15
N THR A 393 -2.07 -15.22 9.86
CA THR A 393 -3.19 -15.38 8.90
C THR A 393 -3.66 -16.82 8.70
N GLY A 394 -3.17 -17.77 9.49
CA GLY A 394 -3.55 -19.17 9.29
C GLY A 394 -2.78 -19.86 8.15
N MET A 395 -1.75 -19.22 7.60
CA MET A 395 -0.92 -19.74 6.51
C MET A 395 0.34 -20.46 7.00
N GLY A 396 0.49 -20.62 8.32
CA GLY A 396 1.60 -21.37 8.91
C GLY A 396 1.60 -22.83 8.45
N ALA A 397 2.79 -23.43 8.42
CA ALA A 397 2.99 -24.80 7.95
C ALA A 397 2.03 -25.82 8.61
N LYS A 398 1.80 -25.67 9.91
CA LYS A 398 0.90 -26.54 10.70
C LYS A 398 -0.57 -26.39 10.31
N GLN A 399 -1.04 -25.17 10.12
CA GLN A 399 -2.43 -24.86 9.77
C GLN A 399 -2.74 -25.32 8.34
N VAL A 400 -1.82 -25.08 7.40
CA VAL A 400 -1.93 -25.54 6.01
C VAL A 400 -1.92 -27.07 5.95
N ALA A 401 -1.03 -27.74 6.69
CA ALA A 401 -1.01 -29.20 6.77
C ALA A 401 -2.33 -29.76 7.33
N ALA A 402 -2.86 -29.16 8.41
CA ALA A 402 -4.14 -29.57 8.98
C ALA A 402 -5.30 -29.40 7.97
N LYS A 403 -5.30 -28.31 7.20
CA LYS A 403 -6.32 -28.05 6.16
C LYS A 403 -6.27 -29.06 5.02
N ILE A 404 -5.07 -29.37 4.51
CA ILE A 404 -4.85 -30.39 3.47
C ILE A 404 -5.28 -31.77 4.00
N GLN A 405 -4.94 -32.11 5.24
CA GLN A 405 -5.36 -33.38 5.85
C GLN A 405 -6.88 -33.48 6.02
N LYS A 406 -7.55 -32.40 6.46
CA LYS A 406 -9.01 -32.33 6.55
C LYS A 406 -9.70 -32.53 5.20
N SER A 407 -9.06 -32.10 4.11
CA SER A 407 -9.54 -32.33 2.74
C SER A 407 -9.36 -33.77 2.21
N GLY A 408 -8.81 -34.69 3.03
CA GLY A 408 -8.58 -36.09 2.62
C GLY A 408 -7.37 -36.29 1.70
N MET A 409 -6.60 -35.23 1.44
CA MET A 409 -5.41 -35.25 0.58
C MET A 409 -4.15 -35.60 1.39
N GLN A 410 -3.23 -36.34 0.77
CA GLN A 410 -1.93 -36.70 1.34
C GLN A 410 -0.82 -36.62 0.28
N ILE A 411 0.44 -36.49 0.72
CA ILE A 411 1.59 -36.52 -0.20
C ILE A 411 1.83 -37.98 -0.63
N PRO A 412 1.89 -38.27 -1.94
CA PRO A 412 2.19 -39.61 -2.44
C PRO A 412 3.50 -40.16 -1.85
N GLY A 413 3.49 -41.42 -1.44
CA GLY A 413 4.68 -42.11 -0.90
C GLY A 413 4.92 -41.96 0.60
N TYR A 414 4.18 -41.10 1.31
CA TYR A 414 4.28 -40.97 2.77
C TYR A 414 3.08 -41.64 3.47
N ARG A 415 3.31 -42.21 4.67
CA ARG A 415 2.23 -42.72 5.53
C ARG A 415 1.35 -41.57 6.01
N ARG A 416 0.04 -41.82 6.15
CA ARG A 416 -0.95 -40.87 6.65
C ARG A 416 -0.64 -40.49 8.10
N SER A 417 0.06 -39.37 8.29
CA SER A 417 0.22 -38.75 9.60
C SER A 417 0.25 -37.24 9.44
N SER A 418 -0.43 -36.52 10.33
CA SER A 418 -0.39 -35.05 10.39
C SER A 418 1.06 -34.54 10.43
N GLY A 419 1.92 -35.25 11.18
CA GLY A 419 3.33 -34.91 11.34
C GLY A 419 4.18 -35.05 10.07
N THR A 420 3.86 -35.93 9.11
CA THR A 420 4.63 -36.02 7.86
C THR A 420 4.35 -34.84 6.95
N LEU A 421 3.07 -34.50 6.77
CA LEU A 421 2.65 -33.35 5.98
C LEU A 421 3.13 -32.04 6.61
N GLU A 422 3.02 -31.91 7.94
CA GLU A 422 3.56 -30.77 8.68
C GLU A 422 5.07 -30.64 8.50
N ARG A 423 5.84 -31.73 8.61
CA ARG A 423 7.30 -31.70 8.42
C ARG A 423 7.70 -31.27 7.01
N VAL A 424 6.94 -31.67 5.98
CA VAL A 424 7.17 -31.21 4.61
C VAL A 424 6.85 -29.72 4.51
N MET A 425 5.69 -29.28 5.00
CA MET A 425 5.31 -27.85 4.97
C MET A 425 6.31 -26.98 5.75
N GLN A 426 6.78 -27.43 6.92
CA GLN A 426 7.77 -26.72 7.74
C GLN A 426 9.12 -26.58 7.04
N ARG A 427 9.46 -27.48 6.11
CA ARG A 427 10.68 -27.37 5.31
C ARG A 427 10.57 -26.28 4.23
N TYR A 428 9.38 -26.09 3.65
CA TYR A 428 9.15 -25.19 2.52
C TYR A 428 8.63 -23.82 2.95
N VAL A 429 7.55 -23.76 3.72
CA VAL A 429 6.81 -22.52 4.02
C VAL A 429 7.72 -21.44 4.63
N PRO A 430 8.45 -21.66 5.74
CA PRO A 430 9.30 -20.61 6.32
C PRO A 430 10.40 -20.14 5.37
N LYS A 431 11.01 -21.05 4.61
CA LYS A 431 12.08 -20.71 3.66
C LYS A 431 11.55 -19.87 2.51
N VAL A 432 10.41 -20.26 1.94
CA VAL A 432 9.76 -19.50 0.86
C VAL A 432 9.29 -18.15 1.38
N THR A 433 8.80 -18.07 2.62
CA THR A 433 8.41 -16.79 3.23
C THR A 433 9.59 -15.84 3.42
N VAL A 434 10.74 -16.32 3.92
CA VAL A 434 11.94 -15.49 4.08
C VAL A 434 12.50 -15.06 2.72
N ILE A 435 12.64 -16.00 1.78
CA ILE A 435 13.14 -15.69 0.43
C ILE A 435 12.19 -14.73 -0.27
N GLY A 436 10.89 -14.99 -0.20
CA GLY A 436 9.85 -14.13 -0.79
C GLY A 436 9.85 -12.73 -0.18
N GLY A 437 9.88 -12.60 1.14
CA GLY A 437 9.95 -11.31 1.84
C GLY A 437 11.20 -10.51 1.47
N ALA A 438 12.37 -11.15 1.44
CA ALA A 438 13.61 -10.52 1.02
C ALA A 438 13.57 -10.09 -0.45
N PHE A 439 13.07 -10.96 -1.33
CA PHE A 439 13.02 -10.72 -2.76
C PHE A 439 12.07 -9.57 -3.12
N ILE A 440 10.90 -9.50 -2.48
CA ILE A 440 9.98 -8.38 -2.66
C ILE A 440 10.61 -7.08 -2.11
N GLY A 441 11.34 -7.14 -1.00
CA GLY A 441 12.09 -5.99 -0.48
C GLY A 441 13.13 -5.45 -1.48
N ILE A 442 13.90 -6.34 -2.10
CA ILE A 442 14.87 -6.00 -3.15
C ILE A 442 14.16 -5.41 -4.38
N LEU A 443 13.06 -6.04 -4.82
CA LEU A 443 12.30 -5.58 -5.98
C LEU A 443 11.70 -4.18 -5.73
N THR A 444 11.21 -3.95 -4.51
CA THR A 444 10.69 -2.66 -4.06
C THR A 444 11.79 -1.60 -4.06
N LEU A 445 12.98 -1.94 -3.56
CA LEU A 445 14.14 -1.04 -3.57
C LEU A 445 14.53 -0.66 -5.01
N ILE A 446 14.68 -1.64 -5.90
CA ILE A 446 15.01 -1.39 -7.31
C ILE A 446 13.97 -0.47 -7.96
N ALA A 447 12.68 -0.76 -7.72
CA ALA A 447 11.61 0.05 -8.25
C ALA A 447 11.66 1.49 -7.72
N SER A 448 11.90 1.65 -6.42
CA SER A 448 12.04 2.94 -5.74
C SER A 448 13.23 3.75 -6.26
N LEU A 449 14.38 3.11 -6.52
CA LEU A 449 15.59 3.76 -7.02
C LEU A 449 15.44 4.25 -8.46
N LEU A 450 14.83 3.46 -9.33
CA LEU A 450 14.66 3.80 -10.74
C LEU A 450 13.57 4.87 -10.96
N GLY A 451 12.64 5.00 -10.02
CA GLY A 451 11.46 5.83 -10.18
C GLY A 451 10.50 5.25 -11.22
N THR A 452 9.25 5.71 -11.19
CA THR A 452 8.18 5.22 -12.06
C THR A 452 7.41 6.37 -12.68
N LEU A 453 6.64 6.04 -13.70
CA LEU A 453 5.87 6.98 -14.48
C LEU A 453 4.79 7.66 -13.62
N GLY A 454 4.66 8.98 -13.77
CA GLY A 454 3.62 9.78 -13.10
C GLY A 454 3.83 10.02 -11.60
N GLY A 455 5.04 9.80 -11.08
CA GLY A 455 5.30 9.96 -9.64
C GLY A 455 4.61 8.90 -8.78
N ALA A 456 4.13 7.80 -9.40
CA ALA A 456 3.37 6.75 -8.72
C ALA A 456 4.20 5.91 -7.74
N GLY A 457 5.49 6.24 -7.57
CA GLY A 457 6.43 5.52 -6.72
C GLY A 457 6.73 4.10 -7.21
N GLY A 458 7.98 3.66 -7.05
CA GLY A 458 8.37 2.30 -7.37
C GLY A 458 7.58 1.24 -6.61
N THR A 459 7.34 1.52 -5.32
CA THR A 459 6.56 0.63 -4.45
C THR A 459 5.10 0.54 -4.92
N GLY A 460 4.44 1.67 -5.21
CA GLY A 460 3.02 1.69 -5.62
C GLY A 460 2.74 0.88 -6.88
N LEU A 461 3.64 0.95 -7.87
CA LEU A 461 3.56 0.14 -9.10
C LEU A 461 3.64 -1.36 -8.79
N LEU A 462 4.61 -1.78 -7.96
CA LEU A 462 4.78 -3.18 -7.58
C LEU A 462 3.54 -3.72 -6.88
N LEU A 463 3.01 -2.99 -5.90
CA LEU A 463 1.77 -3.34 -5.20
C LEU A 463 0.62 -3.54 -6.20
N THR A 464 0.43 -2.56 -7.09
CA THR A 464 -0.67 -2.54 -8.05
C THR A 464 -0.63 -3.75 -8.98
N VAL A 465 0.53 -4.08 -9.54
CA VAL A 465 0.68 -5.22 -10.45
C VAL A 465 0.36 -6.53 -9.74
N SER A 466 0.86 -6.72 -8.52
CA SER A 466 0.58 -7.94 -7.77
C SER A 466 -0.88 -8.05 -7.32
N ILE A 467 -1.47 -6.97 -6.81
CA ILE A 467 -2.88 -6.96 -6.40
C ILE A 467 -3.76 -7.21 -7.62
N MET A 468 -3.44 -6.63 -8.78
CA MET A 468 -4.16 -6.86 -10.03
C MET A 468 -4.04 -8.31 -10.50
N TYR A 469 -2.84 -8.90 -10.41
CA TYR A 469 -2.64 -10.32 -10.73
C TYR A 469 -3.47 -11.22 -9.80
N ARG A 470 -3.51 -10.91 -8.50
CA ARG A 470 -4.35 -11.63 -7.54
C ARG A 470 -5.84 -11.45 -7.81
N LEU A 471 -6.28 -10.23 -8.12
CA LEU A 471 -7.66 -9.93 -8.49
C LEU A 471 -8.07 -10.70 -9.75
N TYR A 472 -7.17 -10.81 -10.73
CA TYR A 472 -7.38 -11.64 -11.92
C TYR A 472 -7.58 -13.12 -11.56
N GLU A 473 -6.75 -13.69 -10.69
CA GLU A 473 -6.94 -15.07 -10.22
C GLU A 473 -8.25 -15.25 -9.45
N ASP A 474 -8.63 -14.29 -8.60
CA ASP A 474 -9.89 -14.32 -7.84
C ASP A 474 -11.09 -14.27 -8.79
N ILE A 475 -11.05 -13.43 -9.82
CA ILE A 475 -12.08 -13.34 -10.87
C ILE A 475 -12.16 -14.67 -11.64
N ALA A 476 -11.03 -15.21 -12.08
CA ALA A 476 -10.98 -16.47 -12.83
C ALA A 476 -11.52 -17.64 -11.99
N SER A 477 -11.15 -17.69 -10.71
CA SER A 477 -11.66 -18.70 -9.77
C SER A 477 -13.17 -18.57 -9.58
N GLN A 478 -13.69 -17.35 -9.41
CA GLN A 478 -15.14 -17.15 -9.26
C GLN A 478 -15.91 -17.54 -10.52
N GLN A 479 -15.41 -17.18 -11.69
CA GLN A 479 -16.03 -17.55 -12.96
C GLN A 479 -16.04 -19.08 -13.16
N MET A 480 -14.95 -19.76 -12.81
CA MET A 480 -14.87 -21.23 -12.86
C MET A 480 -15.88 -21.90 -11.91
N MET A 481 -16.02 -21.36 -10.68
CA MET A 481 -17.02 -21.82 -9.72
C MET A 481 -18.45 -21.60 -10.23
N GLU A 482 -18.69 -20.59 -11.07
CA GLU A 482 -19.99 -20.38 -11.68
C GLU A 482 -20.28 -21.30 -12.86
N MET A 483 -19.29 -21.59 -13.70
CA MET A 483 -19.45 -22.43 -14.89
C MET A 483 -19.58 -23.92 -14.54
N HIS A 484 -18.98 -24.39 -13.44
CA HIS A 484 -19.03 -25.80 -13.03
C HIS A 484 -19.65 -25.97 -11.64
N PRO A 485 -20.99 -26.19 -11.55
CA PRO A 485 -21.68 -26.36 -10.27
C PRO A 485 -21.16 -27.54 -9.44
N MET A 486 -20.69 -28.62 -10.09
CA MET A 486 -20.07 -29.76 -9.40
C MET A 486 -18.74 -29.43 -8.71
N MET A 487 -18.02 -28.40 -9.16
CA MET A 487 -16.82 -27.91 -8.46
C MET A 487 -17.18 -27.11 -7.21
N ARG A 488 -18.43 -26.62 -7.09
CA ARG A 488 -18.89 -25.87 -5.90
C ARG A 488 -18.99 -26.75 -4.66
N SER A 489 -19.45 -28.00 -4.80
CA SER A 489 -19.52 -28.96 -3.67
C SER A 489 -18.15 -29.45 -3.24
N PHE A 490 -17.17 -29.50 -4.15
CA PHE A 490 -15.78 -29.86 -3.85
C PHE A 490 -14.99 -28.73 -3.15
N PHE A 491 -15.28 -27.47 -3.45
CA PHE A 491 -14.63 -26.29 -2.84
C PHE A 491 -15.38 -25.69 -1.64
N GLY A 492 -16.58 -26.20 -1.35
CA GLY A 492 -17.28 -26.11 -0.05
C GLY A 492 -17.22 -24.75 0.64
N LYS A 493 -18.23 -23.92 0.39
CA LYS A 493 -18.74 -22.95 1.37
C LYS A 493 -20.26 -23.13 1.45
N GLU A 494 -20.68 -24.13 2.20
CA GLU A 494 -21.76 -23.91 3.17
C GLU A 494 -21.10 -23.75 4.54
#